data_AF-A0A821A2C7-F1
#
_entry.id   AF-A0A821A2C7-F1
#
_cell.length_a   1.000
_cell.length_b   1.000
_cell.length_c   1.000
_cell.angle_alpha   90.00
_cell.angle_beta   90.00
_cell.angle_gamma   90.00
#
_symmetry.space_group_name_H-M   'P 1'
#
loop_
_entity.id
_entity.type
_entity.pdbx_description
1 polymer ?
#
loop_
_entity_poly.entity_id
_entity_poly.type
_entity_poly.pdbx_seq_one_letter_code
_entity_poly.pdbx_strand_id
1 'polypeptide(L)'
;LDLILTGRTVNAQEAFHIGLINRLVPDGQCLSEAIQLAKDILRFPYECMNTDRMSAYFSVSNTIDNSLKHEYEHGIKLIERESIPGAKHFVENKQGRGGKYDDIK
;
A
#
# COMPACT_ATOMS: atom_id res chain seq x y z
N LEU A 1 -0.93 4.68 -24.79
CA LEU A 1 -0.03 4.67 -25.98
C LEU A 1 0.47 6.06 -26.36
N ASP A 2 -0.30 7.14 -26.18
CA ASP A 2 0.13 8.52 -26.49
C ASP A 2 1.57 8.83 -26.00
N LEU A 3 1.79 8.84 -24.68
CA LEU A 3 3.11 9.19 -24.11
C LEU A 3 4.28 8.35 -24.65
N ILE A 4 4.04 7.07 -24.94
CA ILE A 4 5.06 6.15 -25.46
C ILE A 4 5.40 6.48 -26.91
N LEU A 5 4.39 6.81 -27.72
CA LEU A 5 4.56 7.02 -29.16
C LEU A 5 4.99 8.45 -29.50
N THR A 6 4.53 9.45 -28.73
CA THR A 6 4.81 10.87 -29.00
C THR A 6 6.04 11.38 -28.26
N GLY A 7 6.45 10.74 -27.16
CA GLY A 7 7.57 11.19 -26.32
C GLY A 7 7.38 12.59 -25.73
N ARG A 8 6.15 13.12 -25.74
CA ARG A 8 5.86 14.45 -25.22
C ARG A 8 6.11 14.51 -23.72
N THR A 9 6.45 15.70 -23.23
CA THR A 9 6.59 15.93 -21.80
C THR A 9 5.21 15.91 -21.11
N VAL A 10 5.23 15.47 -19.85
CA VAL A 10 4.06 15.45 -18.96
C VAL A 10 4.40 16.35 -17.78
N ASN A 11 3.55 17.34 -17.52
CA ASN A 11 3.71 18.20 -16.35
C ASN A 11 3.16 17.51 -15.09
N ALA A 12 3.49 18.06 -13.92
CA ALA A 12 3.12 17.45 -12.65
C ALA A 12 1.59 17.31 -12.46
N GLN A 13 0.81 18.32 -12.88
CA GLN A 13 -0.65 18.29 -12.77
C GLN A 13 -1.28 17.17 -13.61
N GLU A 14 -0.83 17.03 -14.86
CA GLU A 14 -1.25 15.96 -15.73
C GLU A 14 -0.83 14.59 -15.18
N ALA A 15 0.42 14.44 -14.74
CA ALA A 15 0.93 13.20 -14.14
C ALA A 15 0.08 12.75 -12.94
N PHE A 16 -0.37 13.68 -12.10
CA PHE A 16 -1.26 13.39 -10.99
C PHE A 16 -2.65 12.97 -11.47
N HIS A 17 -3.21 13.67 -12.45
CA HIS A 17 -4.55 13.38 -12.97
C HIS A 17 -4.66 12.01 -13.64
N ILE A 18 -3.61 11.58 -14.36
CA ILE A 18 -3.58 10.26 -15.02
C ILE A 18 -3.16 9.12 -14.07
N GLY A 19 -2.87 9.41 -12.79
CA GLY A 19 -2.46 8.43 -11.80
C GLY A 19 -1.00 7.96 -11.92
N LEU A 20 -0.15 8.68 -12.65
CA LEU A 20 1.28 8.38 -12.76
C LEU A 20 2.03 8.69 -11.46
N ILE A 21 1.59 9.73 -10.74
CA ILE A 21 2.08 10.08 -9.39
C ILE A 21 0.90 10.19 -8.43
N ASN A 22 1.11 9.88 -7.16
CA ASN A 22 0.04 9.86 -6.15
C ASN A 22 -0.07 11.15 -5.33
N ARG A 23 0.94 12.03 -5.36
CA ARG A 23 0.98 13.28 -4.57
C ARG A 23 1.67 14.39 -5.35
N LEU A 24 1.17 15.62 -5.19
CA LEU A 24 1.80 16.84 -5.67
C LEU A 24 2.19 17.71 -4.48
N VAL A 25 3.42 18.21 -4.49
CA VAL A 25 3.98 19.03 -3.42
C VAL A 25 4.70 20.26 -3.99
N PRO A 26 4.86 21.33 -3.19
CA PRO A 26 5.71 22.46 -3.57
C PRO A 26 7.15 22.04 -3.87
N ASP A 27 7.84 22.86 -4.66
CA ASP A 27 9.22 22.60 -5.02
C ASP A 27 10.13 22.49 -3.78
N GLY A 28 11.09 21.58 -3.83
CA GLY A 28 11.98 21.25 -2.70
C GLY A 28 11.38 20.36 -1.59
N GLN A 29 10.07 20.06 -1.60
CA GLN A 29 9.43 19.26 -0.53
C GLN A 29 9.23 17.78 -0.86
N CYS A 30 9.64 17.33 -2.06
CA CYS A 30 9.43 15.96 -2.52
C CYS A 30 10.02 14.92 -1.55
N LEU A 31 11.26 15.12 -1.10
CA LEU A 31 11.94 14.18 -0.22
C LEU A 31 11.30 14.13 1.18
N SER A 32 10.96 15.29 1.75
CA SER A 32 10.33 15.34 3.08
C SER A 32 8.97 14.64 3.09
N GLU A 33 8.16 14.86 2.05
CA GLU A 33 6.85 14.21 1.92
C GLU A 33 7.00 12.69 1.71
N ALA A 34 7.96 12.26 0.89
CA ALA A 34 8.23 10.84 0.68
C ALA A 34 8.67 10.13 1.97
N ILE A 35 9.51 10.78 2.79
CA ILE A 35 9.92 10.25 4.11
C ILE A 35 8.73 10.20 5.07
N GLN A 36 7.86 11.22 5.07
CA GLN A 36 6.67 11.21 5.91
C GLN A 36 5.72 10.08 5.52
N LEU A 37 5.50 9.87 4.22
CA LEU A 37 4.73 8.74 3.71
C LEU A 37 5.35 7.40 4.14
N ALA A 38 6.67 7.25 4.04
CA ALA A 38 7.34 6.02 4.48
C ALA A 38 7.11 5.77 5.99
N LYS A 39 7.21 6.80 6.83
CA LYS A 39 6.89 6.69 8.26
C LYS A 39 5.44 6.29 8.50
N ASP A 40 4.51 6.85 7.73
CA ASP A 40 3.10 6.51 7.85
C ASP A 40 2.82 5.05 7.49
N ILE A 41 3.49 4.54 6.44
CA ILE A 41 3.44 3.15 5.98
C ILE A 41 4.03 2.18 7.03
N LEU A 42 5.13 2.58 7.69
CA LEU A 42 5.79 1.76 8.71
C LEU A 42 4.97 1.54 9.99
N ARG A 43 3.82 2.21 10.14
CA ARG A 43 2.90 1.98 11.27
C ARG A 43 2.03 0.74 11.10
N PHE A 44 1.99 0.15 9.91
CA PHE A 44 1.17 -1.02 9.63
C PHE A 44 1.94 -2.33 9.85
N PRO A 45 1.23 -3.46 10.10
CA PRO A 45 1.85 -4.78 10.18
C PRO A 45 2.67 -5.10 8.93
N TYR A 46 3.97 -5.28 9.12
CA TYR A 46 4.94 -5.29 8.03
C TYR A 46 4.75 -6.48 7.10
N GLU A 47 4.45 -7.66 7.63
CA GLU A 47 4.31 -8.85 6.80
C GLU A 47 3.00 -8.83 6.00
N CYS A 48 1.89 -8.42 6.62
CA CYS A 48 0.60 -8.29 5.95
C CYS A 48 0.70 -7.30 4.80
N MET A 49 1.22 -6.11 5.06
CA MET A 49 1.40 -5.07 4.06
C MET A 49 2.28 -5.53 2.88
N ASN A 50 3.38 -6.24 3.14
CA ASN A 50 4.22 -6.74 2.05
C ASN A 50 3.54 -7.87 1.27
N THR A 51 2.78 -8.73 1.94
CA THR A 51 2.00 -9.80 1.30
C THR A 51 0.94 -9.21 0.37
N ASP A 52 0.22 -8.19 0.82
CA ASP A 52 -0.76 -7.45 0.01
C ASP A 52 -0.10 -6.81 -1.21
N ARG A 53 1.07 -6.16 -1.02
CA ARG A 53 1.84 -5.57 -2.13
C ARG A 53 2.23 -6.61 -3.17
N MET A 54 2.70 -7.78 -2.74
CA MET A 54 3.07 -8.87 -3.65
C MET A 54 1.85 -9.43 -4.38
N SER A 55 0.71 -9.58 -3.70
CA SER A 55 -0.55 -10.00 -4.30
C SER A 55 -1.03 -9.01 -5.38
N ALA A 56 -0.97 -7.71 -5.09
CA ALA A 56 -1.32 -6.65 -6.04
C ALA A 56 -0.49 -6.75 -7.32
N TYR A 57 0.84 -6.88 -7.20
CA TYR A 57 1.72 -7.04 -8.38
C TYR A 57 1.46 -8.33 -9.14
N PHE A 58 1.23 -9.44 -8.44
CA PHE A 58 0.93 -10.71 -9.09
C PHE A 58 -0.36 -10.62 -9.91
N SER A 59 -1.39 -9.94 -9.38
CA SER A 59 -2.71 -9.85 -10.03
C SER A 59 -2.71 -9.10 -11.36
N VAL A 60 -1.80 -8.13 -11.55
CA VAL A 60 -1.74 -7.30 -12.78
C VAL A 60 -1.55 -8.14 -14.04
N SER A 61 -0.87 -9.27 -13.93
CA SER A 61 -0.49 -10.11 -15.07
C SER A 61 -1.08 -11.52 -15.00
N ASN A 62 -2.10 -11.75 -14.18
CA ASN A 62 -2.70 -13.07 -13.96
C ASN A 62 -4.23 -13.06 -14.08
N THR A 63 -4.81 -14.25 -14.16
CA THR A 63 -6.26 -14.42 -14.06
C THR A 63 -6.74 -14.19 -12.63
N ILE A 64 -8.02 -13.85 -12.48
CA ILE A 64 -8.65 -13.68 -11.16
C ILE A 64 -8.49 -14.96 -10.33
N ASP A 65 -8.74 -16.14 -10.90
CA ASP A 65 -8.63 -17.41 -10.19
C ASP A 65 -7.21 -17.66 -9.63
N ASN A 66 -6.18 -17.43 -10.45
CA ASN A 66 -4.80 -17.57 -10.00
C ASN A 66 -4.44 -16.52 -8.95
N SER A 67 -4.95 -15.30 -9.09
CA SER A 67 -4.69 -14.19 -8.17
C SER A 67 -5.31 -14.44 -6.81
N LEU A 68 -6.57 -14.89 -6.77
CA LEU A 68 -7.26 -15.23 -5.52
C LEU A 68 -6.60 -16.43 -4.82
N LYS A 69 -6.17 -17.45 -5.58
CA LYS A 69 -5.42 -18.56 -5.03
C LYS A 69 -4.09 -18.10 -4.42
N HIS A 70 -3.35 -17.27 -5.16
CA HIS A 70 -2.08 -16.71 -4.68
C HIS A 70 -2.27 -15.87 -3.41
N GLU A 71 -3.30 -15.00 -3.38
CA GLU A 71 -3.66 -14.19 -2.21
C GLU A 71 -3.95 -15.08 -0.99
N TYR A 72 -4.77 -16.11 -1.15
CA TYR A 72 -5.11 -17.03 -0.06
C TYR A 72 -3.89 -17.80 0.47
N GLU A 73 -3.08 -18.38 -0.41
CA GLU A 73 -1.93 -19.21 -0.04
C GLU A 73 -0.86 -18.43 0.75
N HIS A 74 -0.74 -17.12 0.47
CA HIS A 74 0.18 -16.26 1.19
C HIS A 74 -0.47 -15.66 2.43
N GLY A 75 -1.70 -15.15 2.32
CA GLY A 75 -2.42 -14.49 3.41
C GLY A 75 -2.71 -15.40 4.61
N ILE A 76 -3.05 -16.68 4.38
CA ILE A 76 -3.40 -17.61 5.47
C ILE A 76 -2.27 -17.78 6.49
N LYS A 77 -1.00 -17.67 6.04
CA LYS A 77 0.19 -17.85 6.89
C LYS A 77 0.37 -16.72 7.91
N LEU A 78 -0.31 -15.59 7.71
CA LEU A 78 -0.18 -14.40 8.55
C LEU A 78 -1.29 -14.31 9.60
N ILE A 79 -2.34 -15.13 9.49
CA ILE A 79 -3.50 -15.06 10.38
C ILE A 79 -3.08 -15.18 11.84
N GLU A 80 -2.31 -16.22 12.17
CA GLU A 80 -1.90 -16.48 13.56
C GLU A 80 -0.91 -15.43 14.08
N ARG A 81 -0.09 -14.86 13.20
CA ARG A 81 1.04 -14.00 13.56
C ARG A 81 0.66 -12.53 13.70
N GLU A 82 -0.21 -12.02 12.82
CA GLU A 82 -0.57 -10.60 12.78
C GLU A 82 -2.09 -10.38 12.87
N SER A 83 -2.91 -11.20 12.21
CA SER A 83 -4.36 -10.93 12.12
C SER A 83 -5.09 -11.18 13.44
N ILE A 84 -4.81 -12.30 14.13
CA ILE A 84 -5.44 -12.61 15.44
C ILE A 84 -5.03 -11.58 16.51
N PRO A 85 -3.74 -11.27 16.70
CA PRO A 85 -3.34 -10.19 17.62
C PRO A 85 -3.97 -8.84 17.27
N GLY A 86 -3.98 -8.47 15.99
CA GLY A 86 -4.60 -7.23 15.52
C GLY A 86 -6.09 -7.17 15.82
N ALA A 87 -6.83 -8.26 15.58
CA ALA A 87 -8.25 -8.35 15.90
C ALA A 87 -8.51 -8.24 17.42
N LYS A 88 -7.67 -8.86 18.25
CA LYS A 88 -7.74 -8.75 19.71
C LYS A 88 -7.55 -7.31 20.17
N HIS A 89 -6.51 -6.61 19.68
CA HIS A 89 -6.28 -5.20 19.97
C HIS A 89 -7.43 -4.30 19.50
N PHE A 90 -8.04 -4.60 18.36
CA PHE A 90 -9.19 -3.86 17.85
C PHE A 90 -10.41 -3.94 18.77
N VAL A 91 -10.68 -5.13 19.31
CA VAL A 91 -11.82 -5.36 20.21
C VAL A 91 -11.53 -4.81 21.61
N GLU A 92 -10.40 -5.19 22.20
CA GLU A 92 -10.08 -4.94 23.61
C GLU A 92 -9.57 -3.51 23.84
N ASN A 93 -8.63 -3.05 23.02
CA ASN A 93 -7.96 -1.76 23.21
C ASN A 93 -8.59 -0.62 22.42
N LYS A 94 -9.61 -0.91 21.60
CA LYS A 94 -10.22 0.04 20.64
C LYS A 94 -9.19 0.71 19.71
N GLN A 95 -8.00 0.11 19.55
CA GLN A 95 -6.93 0.54 18.64
C GLN A 95 -7.27 0.14 17.20
N GLY A 96 -6.77 0.86 16.20
CA GLY A 96 -7.12 0.62 14.78
C GLY A 96 -8.51 1.09 14.34
N ARG A 97 -9.39 1.58 15.24
CA ARG A 97 -10.72 2.12 14.89
C ARG A 97 -10.71 3.53 14.30
N GLY A 98 -9.64 4.28 14.54
CA GLY A 98 -9.45 5.65 14.06
C GLY A 98 -8.16 5.85 13.27
N GLY A 99 -7.59 4.78 12.71
CA GLY A 99 -6.32 4.84 11.98
C GLY A 99 -5.08 5.08 12.83
N LYS A 100 -5.17 4.91 14.16
CA LYS A 100 -4.03 4.96 15.08
C LYS A 100 -3.50 3.55 15.32
N TYR A 101 -2.23 3.34 14.97
CA TYR A 101 -1.53 2.05 15.04
C TYR A 101 -0.21 2.17 15.84
N ASP A 102 0.01 3.31 16.52
CA ASP A 102 1.29 3.68 17.14
C ASP A 102 1.79 2.68 18.21
N ASP A 103 0.91 1.77 18.66
CA ASP A 103 1.17 0.79 19.73
C ASP A 103 1.00 -0.68 19.30
N ILE A 104 0.72 -0.98 18.02
CA ILE A 104 0.54 -2.37 17.55
C ILE A 104 1.88 -2.86 17.00
N LYS A 105 2.70 -3.45 17.87
CA LYS A 105 3.90 -4.20 17.49
C LYS A 105 3.70 -5.69 17.72
#